data_AF-A0A9D8IBK4-F1
#
_entry.id   AF-A0A9D8IBK4-F1
#
_cell.length_a   1.000
_cell.length_b   1.000
_cell.length_c   1.000
_cell.angle_alpha   90.00
_cell.angle_beta   90.00
_cell.angle_gamma   90.00
#
_symmetry.space_group_name_H-M   'P 1'
#
loop_
_entity.id
_entity.type
_entity.pdbx_description
1 polymer ?
#
loop_
_entity_poly.entity_id
_entity_poly.type
_entity_poly.pdbx_seq_one_letter_code
_entity_poly.pdbx_strand_id
1 'polypeptide(L)' 'MKGEPIVCSPRDAIKCFFDTGLDLLCIGDFIVSKY' A
#
# COMPACT_ATOMS: atom_id res chain seq x y z
N MET A 1 -0.52 -4.68 -19.64
CA MET A 1 0.57 -4.70 -18.64
C MET A 1 -0.09 -4.63 -17.28
N LYS A 2 -0.04 -5.68 -16.45
CA LYS A 2 -0.68 -5.69 -15.13
C LYS A 2 0.02 -4.64 -14.28
N GLY A 3 -0.66 -3.50 -14.10
CA GLY A 3 -0.18 -2.33 -13.40
C GLY A 3 -0.15 -2.57 -11.91
N GLU A 4 0.86 -3.28 -11.44
CA GLU A 4 1.25 -3.14 -10.03
C GLU A 4 1.67 -1.68 -9.87
N PRO A 5 0.99 -0.90 -9.00
CA PRO A 5 1.47 0.43 -8.70
C PRO A 5 2.85 0.23 -8.06
N ILE A 6 3.90 0.51 -8.81
CA ILE A 6 5.23 0.75 -8.24
C ILE A 6 5.05 2.04 -7.46
N VAL A 7 4.56 1.92 -6.22
CA VAL A 7 4.30 3.10 -5.42
C VAL A 7 5.65 3.75 -5.16
N CYS A 8 5.86 4.94 -5.74
CA CYS A 8 7.17 5.58 -5.85
C CYS A 8 7.82 5.95 -4.50
N SER A 9 7.16 5.72 -3.36
CA SER A 9 7.72 5.85 -2.02
C SER A 9 6.81 5.16 -0.99
N PRO A 10 7.35 4.61 0.11
CA PRO A 10 6.54 4.02 1.19
C PRO A 10 5.42 4.94 1.70
N ARG A 11 5.68 6.26 1.71
CA ARG A 11 4.72 7.29 2.10
C ARG A 11 3.48 7.31 1.20
N ASP A 12 3.68 7.20 -0.10
CA ASP A 12 2.58 7.21 -1.07
C ASP A 12 1.75 5.92 -0.95
N ALA A 13 2.40 4.80 -0.60
CA ALA A 13 1.73 3.50 -0.43
C ALA A 13 0.80 3.53 0.77
N ILE A 14 1.27 4.12 1.87
CA ILE A 14 0.47 4.33 3.08
C ILE A 14 -0.72 5.25 2.80
N LYS A 15 -0.51 6.36 2.09
CA LYS A 15 -1.60 7.28 1.73
C LYS A 15 -2.66 6.57 0.86
N CYS A 16 -2.20 5.88 -0.18
CA CYS A 16 -3.10 5.12 -1.06
C CYS A 16 -3.86 4.04 -0.29
N PHE A 17 -3.21 3.32 0.62
CA PHE A 17 -3.84 2.31 1.47
C PHE A 17 -4.99 2.89 2.31
N PHE A 18 -4.81 4.06 2.91
CA PHE A 18 -5.87 4.71 3.67
C PHE A 18 -7.03 5.21 2.78
N ASP A 19 -6.73 5.65 1.56
CA ASP A 19 -7.70 6.24 0.62
C ASP A 19 -8.48 5.18 -0.19
N THR A 20 -7.91 3.99 -0.41
CA THR A 20 -8.46 2.97 -1.34
C THR A 20 -9.32 1.90 -0.65
N GLY A 21 -9.48 1.97 0.68
CA GLY A 21 -10.30 1.00 1.43
C GLY A 21 -9.70 -0.41 1.49
N LEU A 22 -8.39 -0.54 1.26
CA LEU A 22 -7.67 -1.80 1.37
C LEU A 22 -7.58 -2.25 2.84
N ASP A 23 -7.63 -3.56 3.06
CA ASP A 23 -7.54 -4.16 4.40
C ASP A 23 -6.09 -4.40 4.85
N LEU A 24 -5.22 -4.72 3.89
CA LEU A 24 -3.81 -5.05 4.11
C LEU A 24 -2.90 -4.33 3.09
N LEU A 25 -1.76 -3.86 3.57
CA LEU A 25 -0.68 -3.26 2.80
C LEU A 25 0.65 -3.91 3.17
N CYS A 26 1.35 -4.48 2.19
CA CYS A 26 2.70 -5.03 2.38
C CYS A 26 3.74 -4.06 1.81
N ILE A 27 4.72 -3.66 2.62
CA ILE A 27 5.86 -2.81 2.21
C ILE A 27 7.14 -3.49 2.65
N GLY A 28 7.84 -4.14 1.70
CA GLY A 28 9.02 -4.95 2.02
C GLY A 28 8.67 -6.05 3.02
N ASP A 29 9.42 -6.12 4.12
CA ASP A 29 9.21 -7.09 5.21
C ASP A 29 8.16 -6.66 6.25
N PHE A 30 7.43 -5.56 6.00
CA PHE A 30 6.41 -5.04 6.91
C PHE A 30 5.00 -5.23 6.32
N ILE A 31 4.05 -5.60 7.18
CA ILE A 31 2.62 -5.70 6.86
C ILE A 31 1.87 -4.70 7.73
N VAL A 32 1.02 -3.90 7.09
CA VAL A 32 0.15 -2.90 7.71
C VAL A 32 -1.29 -3.34 7.49
N SER A 33 -2.07 -3.45 8.57
CA SER A 33 -3.50 -3.75 8.53
C SER A 33 -4.31 -2.61 9.14
N LYS A 34 -5.45 -2.28 8.55
CA LYS A 34 -6.47 -1.46 9.23
C LYS A 34 -7.31 -2.41 10.07
N TYR A 35 -7.34 -2.18 11.39
CA TYR A 35 -8.30 -2.83 12.30
C TYR A 35 -9.68 -2.19 12.16
#